data_AF-A0A9D0VJY7-F1
#
_entry.id   AF-A0A9D0VJY7-F1
#
_cell.length_a   1.000
_cell.length_b   1.000
_cell.length_c   1.000
_cell.angle_alpha   90.00
_cell.angle_beta   90.00
_cell.angle_gamma   90.00
#
_symmetry.space_group_name_H-M   'P 1'
#
loop_
_entity.id
_entity.type
_entity.pdbx_description
1 polymer ?
#
loop_
_entity_poly.entity_id
_entity_poly.type
_entity_poly.pdbx_seq_one_letter_code
_entity_poly.pdbx_strand_id
1 'polypeptide(L)'
;MVIHLLFAVSLLPSLARAELLDTDGDGVCDVDEDRNGDLNRDNDDYDGDGIYDYLDPDDDGDGILTIDEDFNGNGDPLDDDLDQDGRPDYIDAHVPLDIDRDGYTSADYGGDDCDDYSPKTFPGAPEQYYDGRDQDCMGGDDFDADGDGYASRVELPGGTDCNDRDASVHPGAEEDLSPIDRNCDGWLDPDNTLLARGGCDCRTGPPGPILGWVLVCALIGLRRRSP
;
A
#
# COMPACT_ATOMS: atom_id res chain seq x y z
N MET A 1 -12.15 -22.57 86.64
CA MET A 1 -11.50 -23.74 86.00
C MET A 1 -12.57 -24.81 85.89
N VAL A 2 -13.04 -25.28 84.74
CA VAL A 2 -12.51 -25.26 83.38
C VAL A 2 -13.71 -25.21 82.42
N ILE A 3 -13.60 -24.37 81.40
CA ILE A 3 -14.52 -24.25 80.27
C ILE A 3 -14.28 -25.47 79.37
N HIS A 4 -15.24 -26.40 79.28
CA HIS A 4 -15.20 -27.43 78.24
C HIS A 4 -15.86 -26.88 76.97
N LEU A 5 -15.04 -26.14 76.24
CA LEU A 5 -15.25 -25.75 74.86
C LEU A 5 -15.10 -27.03 74.01
N LEU A 6 -16.22 -27.69 73.70
CA LEU A 6 -16.24 -28.70 72.65
C LEU A 6 -16.17 -27.97 71.31
N PHE A 7 -14.94 -27.77 70.84
CA PHE A 7 -14.66 -27.46 69.44
C PHE A 7 -15.20 -28.61 68.58
N ALA A 8 -16.34 -28.38 67.92
CA ALA A 8 -16.70 -29.16 66.75
C ALA A 8 -15.68 -28.81 65.67
N VAL A 9 -14.72 -29.71 65.47
CA VAL A 9 -13.74 -29.64 64.38
C VAL A 9 -14.54 -29.71 63.08
N SER A 10 -14.62 -28.56 62.40
CA SER A 10 -15.11 -28.42 61.04
C SER A 10 -14.14 -29.13 60.09
N LEU A 11 -14.37 -30.44 59.90
CA LEU A 11 -13.79 -31.22 58.81
C LEU A 11 -14.85 -31.39 57.73
N LEU A 12 -15.15 -30.29 57.04
CA LEU A 12 -15.39 -30.44 55.60
C LEU A 12 -13.99 -30.36 55.01
N PRO A 13 -13.48 -31.42 54.34
CA PRO A 13 -12.38 -31.19 53.43
C PRO A 13 -12.89 -30.11 52.48
N SER A 14 -12.11 -29.05 52.33
CA SER A 14 -12.26 -28.12 51.22
C SER A 14 -12.73 -28.92 50.02
N LEU A 15 -13.88 -28.57 49.43
CA LEU A 15 -14.08 -28.91 48.02
C LEU A 15 -12.76 -28.49 47.39
N ALA A 16 -11.99 -29.49 46.95
CA ALA A 16 -10.93 -29.23 46.03
C ALA A 16 -11.66 -28.45 44.95
N ARG A 17 -11.35 -27.15 44.88
CA ARG A 17 -11.29 -26.46 43.61
C ARG A 17 -10.73 -27.54 42.69
N ALA A 18 -11.54 -28.00 41.73
CA ALA A 18 -10.93 -28.57 40.55
C ALA A 18 -9.89 -27.52 40.22
N GLU A 19 -8.62 -27.84 40.46
CA GLU A 19 -7.55 -27.10 39.82
C GLU A 19 -8.05 -27.06 38.39
N LEU A 20 -8.34 -25.85 37.91
CA LEU A 20 -8.69 -25.60 36.54
C LEU A 20 -7.60 -26.33 35.76
N LEU A 21 -7.98 -27.53 35.30
CA LEU A 21 -7.08 -28.44 34.66
C LEU A 21 -6.98 -27.89 33.27
N ASP A 22 -5.74 -27.68 32.87
CA ASP A 22 -5.31 -27.07 31.63
C ASP A 22 -4.18 -28.01 31.21
N THR A 23 -4.48 -28.89 30.27
CA THR A 23 -3.71 -30.12 30.04
C THR A 23 -2.55 -29.89 29.07
N ASP A 24 -2.74 -29.06 28.06
CA ASP A 24 -1.72 -28.52 27.13
C ASP A 24 -0.97 -27.31 27.71
N GLY A 25 -1.56 -26.58 28.66
CA GLY A 25 -0.94 -25.43 29.30
C GLY A 25 -1.09 -24.15 28.49
N ASP A 26 -2.17 -24.02 27.73
CA ASP A 26 -2.40 -22.95 26.76
C ASP A 26 -3.23 -21.77 27.33
N GLY A 27 -3.62 -21.86 28.60
CA GLY A 27 -4.36 -20.79 29.29
C GLY A 27 -5.88 -20.91 29.20
N VAL A 28 -6.41 -21.82 28.38
CA VAL A 28 -7.79 -22.28 28.46
C VAL A 28 -7.84 -23.53 29.35
N CYS A 29 -8.96 -23.72 30.03
CA CYS A 29 -9.11 -24.85 30.95
C CYS A 29 -9.89 -25.96 30.24
N ASP A 30 -9.54 -27.23 30.47
CA ASP A 30 -10.24 -28.42 29.94
C ASP A 30 -11.78 -28.33 30.03
N VAL A 31 -12.31 -27.66 31.07
CA VAL A 31 -13.75 -27.51 31.29
C VAL A 31 -14.42 -26.52 30.34
N ASP A 32 -13.68 -25.55 29.85
CA ASP A 32 -14.12 -24.49 28.95
C ASP A 32 -13.93 -24.90 27.46
N GLU A 33 -13.16 -25.96 27.21
CA GLU A 33 -12.95 -26.58 25.89
C GLU A 33 -13.97 -27.68 25.54
N ASP A 34 -14.93 -27.96 26.43
CA ASP A 34 -16.13 -28.74 26.09
C ASP A 34 -17.08 -27.87 25.26
N ARG A 35 -16.70 -27.64 24.01
CA ARG A 35 -17.30 -26.65 23.11
C ARG A 35 -18.78 -26.91 22.83
N ASN A 36 -19.19 -28.17 22.81
CA ASN A 36 -20.58 -28.54 22.56
C ASN A 36 -21.40 -28.77 23.85
N GLY A 37 -20.74 -28.82 25.01
CA GLY A 37 -21.35 -28.93 26.34
C GLY A 37 -21.93 -30.31 26.64
N ASP A 38 -21.48 -31.36 25.95
CA ASP A 38 -21.93 -32.74 26.15
C ASP A 38 -21.13 -33.50 27.22
N LEU A 39 -20.13 -32.84 27.83
CA LEU A 39 -19.21 -33.37 28.84
C LEU A 39 -18.26 -34.44 28.28
N ASN A 40 -17.99 -34.41 26.97
CA ASN A 40 -17.10 -35.36 26.30
C ASN A 40 -16.04 -34.67 25.41
N ARG A 41 -15.02 -34.09 26.03
CA ARG A 41 -13.90 -33.41 25.34
C ARG A 41 -13.12 -34.29 24.35
N ASP A 42 -13.17 -35.62 24.51
CA ASP A 42 -12.50 -36.58 23.61
C ASP A 42 -13.16 -36.66 22.20
N ASN A 43 -14.06 -35.73 21.86
CA ASN A 43 -14.67 -35.61 20.53
C ASN A 43 -14.66 -34.20 19.95
N ASP A 44 -14.16 -33.22 20.69
CA ASP A 44 -14.03 -31.83 20.25
C ASP A 44 -12.61 -31.68 19.67
N ASP A 45 -12.55 -31.28 18.41
CA ASP A 45 -11.36 -31.14 17.56
C ASP A 45 -11.69 -30.00 16.57
N TYR A 46 -11.21 -28.79 16.85
CA TYR A 46 -11.69 -27.56 16.20
C TYR A 46 -11.17 -27.43 14.77
N ASP A 47 -9.87 -27.63 14.55
CA ASP A 47 -9.22 -27.53 13.24
C ASP A 47 -9.25 -28.85 12.43
N GLY A 48 -9.51 -29.99 13.09
CA GLY A 48 -9.58 -31.30 12.47
C GLY A 48 -8.23 -31.99 12.25
N ASP A 49 -7.16 -31.57 12.94
CA ASP A 49 -5.82 -32.15 12.81
C ASP A 49 -5.67 -33.52 13.51
N GLY A 50 -6.62 -33.85 14.39
CA GLY A 50 -6.72 -35.10 15.14
C GLY A 50 -6.13 -35.06 16.55
N ILE A 51 -5.72 -33.90 17.03
CA ILE A 51 -5.56 -33.54 18.43
C ILE A 51 -6.94 -33.03 18.91
N TYR A 52 -7.26 -33.25 20.19
CA TYR A 52 -8.52 -32.76 20.75
C TYR A 52 -8.25 -31.41 21.38
N ASP A 53 -9.22 -30.49 21.36
CA ASP A 53 -9.07 -29.10 21.85
C ASP A 53 -8.28 -29.06 23.18
N TYR A 54 -8.72 -29.81 24.21
CA TYR A 54 -8.05 -29.90 25.52
C TYR A 54 -6.62 -30.50 25.57
N LEU A 55 -6.07 -30.90 24.43
CA LEU A 55 -4.71 -31.39 24.26
C LEU A 55 -3.95 -30.59 23.19
N ASP A 56 -4.59 -29.60 22.58
CA ASP A 56 -4.13 -28.85 21.43
C ASP A 56 -3.79 -27.40 21.83
N PRO A 57 -2.50 -27.04 21.91
CA PRO A 57 -2.11 -25.67 22.25
C PRO A 57 -2.42 -24.60 21.16
N ASP A 58 -2.96 -25.00 20.01
CA ASP A 58 -3.25 -24.19 18.81
C ASP A 58 -4.58 -24.70 18.22
N ASP A 59 -5.67 -24.42 18.93
CA ASP A 59 -7.00 -24.99 18.70
C ASP A 59 -7.50 -24.82 17.25
N ASP A 60 -7.14 -23.73 16.58
CA ASP A 60 -7.62 -23.41 15.24
C ASP A 60 -6.61 -23.64 14.11
N GLY A 61 -5.38 -24.01 14.48
CA GLY A 61 -4.33 -24.41 13.56
C GLY A 61 -3.78 -23.26 12.71
N ASP A 62 -3.88 -22.02 13.19
CA ASP A 62 -3.34 -20.84 12.49
C ASP A 62 -1.83 -20.63 12.71
N GLY A 63 -1.27 -21.33 13.70
CA GLY A 63 0.15 -21.32 14.04
C GLY A 63 0.54 -20.36 15.16
N ILE A 64 -0.41 -19.62 15.73
CA ILE A 64 -0.30 -18.89 17.00
C ILE A 64 -0.85 -19.80 18.10
N LEU A 65 -0.16 -19.86 19.24
CA LEU A 65 -0.65 -20.68 20.35
C LEU A 65 -1.81 -19.94 21.03
N THR A 66 -2.83 -20.66 21.50
CA THR A 66 -3.96 -20.12 22.27
C THR A 66 -3.53 -19.16 23.39
N ILE A 67 -2.42 -19.46 24.07
CA ILE A 67 -1.88 -18.62 25.15
C ILE A 67 -1.34 -17.27 24.69
N ASP A 68 -0.89 -17.20 23.43
CA ASP A 68 -0.29 -16.03 22.81
C ASP A 68 -1.36 -15.15 22.13
N GLU A 69 -2.64 -15.56 22.15
CA GLU A 69 -3.80 -14.84 21.59
C GLU A 69 -4.57 -14.00 22.62
N ASP A 70 -3.99 -13.81 23.81
CA ASP A 70 -4.38 -12.75 24.78
C ASP A 70 -3.88 -11.38 24.27
N PHE A 71 -4.46 -10.90 23.16
CA PHE A 71 -4.10 -9.64 22.52
C PHE A 71 -4.31 -8.42 23.42
N ASN A 72 -5.27 -8.47 24.35
CA ASN A 72 -5.53 -7.36 25.26
C ASN A 72 -4.60 -7.39 26.51
N GLY A 73 -3.95 -8.52 26.79
CA GLY A 73 -2.98 -8.72 27.87
C GLY A 73 -3.60 -8.81 29.27
N ASN A 74 -4.85 -9.24 29.38
CA ASN A 74 -5.55 -9.40 30.65
C ASN A 74 -5.35 -10.80 31.28
N GLY A 75 -4.76 -11.73 30.54
CA GLY A 75 -4.52 -13.13 30.93
C GLY A 75 -5.71 -14.06 30.74
N ASP A 76 -6.63 -13.75 29.83
CA ASP A 76 -7.84 -14.52 29.53
C ASP A 76 -8.10 -14.56 28.00
N PRO A 77 -7.57 -15.58 27.27
CA PRO A 77 -7.78 -15.71 25.82
C PRO A 77 -9.25 -15.89 25.42
N LEU A 78 -10.14 -16.27 26.35
CA LEU A 78 -11.55 -16.55 26.09
C LEU A 78 -12.38 -15.30 25.79
N ASP A 79 -11.87 -14.10 26.13
CA ASP A 79 -12.61 -12.83 26.01
C ASP A 79 -12.15 -11.91 24.88
N ASP A 80 -11.08 -12.29 24.18
CA ASP A 80 -10.57 -11.57 23.02
C ASP A 80 -11.32 -11.98 21.75
N ASP A 81 -11.77 -10.96 21.01
CA ASP A 81 -12.59 -11.01 19.79
C ASP A 81 -12.24 -9.75 18.99
N LEU A 82 -11.11 -9.80 18.29
CA LEU A 82 -10.47 -8.63 17.67
C LEU A 82 -11.33 -8.02 16.56
N ASP A 83 -12.04 -8.86 15.80
CA ASP A 83 -12.89 -8.44 14.69
C ASP A 83 -14.39 -8.32 15.01
N GLN A 84 -14.78 -8.64 16.26
CA GLN A 84 -16.11 -8.44 16.84
C GLN A 84 -17.21 -9.25 16.15
N ASP A 85 -16.89 -10.44 15.64
CA ASP A 85 -17.89 -11.34 15.06
C ASP A 85 -18.61 -12.21 16.10
N GLY A 86 -18.14 -12.17 17.35
CA GLY A 86 -18.69 -12.90 18.49
C GLY A 86 -18.08 -14.27 18.73
N ARG A 87 -16.95 -14.56 18.09
CA ARG A 87 -16.14 -15.76 18.24
C ARG A 87 -14.81 -15.37 18.87
N PRO A 88 -14.37 -16.06 19.93
CA PRO A 88 -13.06 -15.77 20.51
C PRO A 88 -11.92 -16.05 19.53
N ASP A 89 -10.86 -15.24 19.64
CA ASP A 89 -9.70 -15.27 18.75
C ASP A 89 -9.00 -16.63 18.75
N TYR A 90 -8.84 -17.27 19.92
CA TYR A 90 -8.11 -18.56 20.05
C TYR A 90 -8.71 -19.77 19.32
N ILE A 91 -9.93 -19.63 18.82
CA ILE A 91 -10.54 -20.64 17.98
C ILE A 91 -10.72 -20.11 16.56
N ASP A 92 -10.43 -18.84 16.27
CA ASP A 92 -10.65 -18.14 15.00
C ASP A 92 -9.42 -17.86 14.13
N ALA A 93 -9.07 -18.89 13.34
CA ALA A 93 -7.88 -18.97 12.49
C ALA A 93 -7.66 -17.86 11.45
N HIS A 94 -8.58 -16.91 11.33
CA HIS A 94 -8.46 -15.76 10.44
C HIS A 94 -8.20 -14.46 11.19
N VAL A 95 -8.31 -14.40 12.51
CA VAL A 95 -8.43 -13.11 13.22
C VAL A 95 -7.08 -12.49 13.58
N PRO A 96 -6.04 -13.23 14.00
CA PRO A 96 -4.71 -12.64 14.09
C PRO A 96 -4.12 -12.34 12.71
N LEU A 97 -4.58 -13.08 11.69
CA LEU A 97 -3.93 -13.13 10.39
C LEU A 97 -4.59 -12.24 9.34
N ASP A 98 -5.89 -12.02 9.34
CA ASP A 98 -6.68 -11.31 8.30
C ASP A 98 -7.87 -10.59 8.97
N ILE A 99 -7.59 -9.51 9.69
CA ILE A 99 -8.55 -8.81 10.57
C ILE A 99 -9.74 -8.25 9.77
N ASP A 100 -9.53 -7.83 8.53
CA ASP A 100 -10.58 -7.25 7.70
C ASP A 100 -11.31 -8.24 6.77
N ARG A 101 -10.83 -9.49 6.73
CA ARG A 101 -11.41 -10.65 6.05
C ARG A 101 -11.48 -10.50 4.54
N ASP A 102 -10.47 -9.91 3.91
CA ASP A 102 -10.35 -9.85 2.46
C ASP A 102 -9.62 -11.06 1.84
N GLY A 103 -9.12 -11.95 2.69
CA GLY A 103 -8.48 -13.21 2.33
C GLY A 103 -6.96 -13.10 2.21
N TYR A 104 -6.36 -12.00 2.64
CA TYR A 104 -4.91 -11.82 2.66
C TYR A 104 -4.41 -11.68 4.09
N THR A 105 -3.32 -12.38 4.39
CA THR A 105 -2.70 -12.29 5.70
C THR A 105 -1.94 -10.98 5.87
N SER A 106 -2.06 -10.37 7.04
CA SER A 106 -1.32 -9.23 7.56
C SER A 106 0.20 -9.35 7.40
N ALA A 107 0.84 -8.27 6.95
CA ALA A 107 2.29 -8.20 6.81
C ALA A 107 3.04 -8.35 8.14
N ASP A 108 2.43 -7.98 9.27
CA ASP A 108 3.03 -8.12 10.61
C ASP A 108 3.18 -9.60 11.03
N TYR A 109 2.33 -10.48 10.47
CA TYR A 109 2.37 -11.93 10.66
C TYR A 109 2.96 -12.68 9.46
N GLY A 110 3.66 -11.96 8.57
CA GLY A 110 4.39 -12.55 7.44
C GLY A 110 3.55 -12.83 6.20
N GLY A 111 2.34 -12.27 6.12
CA GLY A 111 1.55 -12.21 4.90
C GLY A 111 1.92 -11.03 3.99
N ASP A 112 1.04 -10.74 3.04
CA ASP A 112 1.26 -9.77 1.96
C ASP A 112 0.35 -8.51 2.07
N ASP A 113 -0.57 -8.46 3.05
CA ASP A 113 -1.44 -7.30 3.26
C ASP A 113 -0.78 -6.19 4.09
N CYS A 114 -0.80 -4.98 3.57
CA CYS A 114 -0.18 -3.78 4.12
C CYS A 114 -1.12 -2.90 4.96
N ASP A 115 -2.45 -3.14 4.96
CA ASP A 115 -3.41 -2.47 5.85
C ASP A 115 -4.55 -3.43 6.24
N ASP A 116 -4.23 -4.34 7.17
CA ASP A 116 -5.08 -5.40 7.76
C ASP A 116 -6.38 -4.91 8.44
N TYR A 117 -6.63 -3.60 8.44
CA TYR A 117 -7.88 -3.01 8.91
C TYR A 117 -8.77 -2.50 7.77
N SER A 118 -8.41 -2.77 6.50
CA SER A 118 -9.11 -2.28 5.32
C SER A 118 -9.21 -3.33 4.21
N PRO A 119 -10.42 -3.90 3.96
CA PRO A 119 -10.60 -5.00 2.99
C PRO A 119 -10.60 -4.53 1.52
N LYS A 120 -10.00 -3.36 1.29
CA LYS A 120 -9.78 -2.69 0.02
C LYS A 120 -8.30 -2.44 -0.23
N THR A 121 -7.45 -2.76 0.74
CA THR A 121 -6.01 -2.64 0.67
C THR A 121 -5.50 -4.07 0.76
N PHE A 122 -5.00 -4.61 -0.35
CA PHE A 122 -4.49 -5.97 -0.42
C PHE A 122 -3.72 -6.17 -1.72
N PRO A 123 -2.86 -7.21 -1.81
CA PRO A 123 -2.17 -7.56 -3.04
C PRO A 123 -3.07 -7.60 -4.29
N GLY A 124 -2.87 -6.62 -5.17
CA GLY A 124 -3.62 -6.51 -6.43
C GLY A 124 -5.00 -5.86 -6.30
N ALA A 125 -5.30 -5.18 -5.20
CA ALA A 125 -6.43 -4.26 -5.13
C ALA A 125 -6.31 -3.13 -6.17
N PRO A 126 -7.41 -2.50 -6.58
CA PRO A 126 -7.33 -1.33 -7.45
C PRO A 126 -6.73 -0.12 -6.71
N GLU A 127 -5.63 0.41 -7.25
CA GLU A 127 -5.02 1.66 -6.79
C GLU A 127 -5.98 2.85 -6.94
N GLN A 128 -6.04 3.67 -5.89
CA GLN A 128 -6.65 5.00 -5.92
C GLN A 128 -5.55 6.06 -5.85
N TYR A 129 -5.07 6.42 -7.03
CA TYR A 129 -3.97 7.37 -7.16
C TYR A 129 -4.15 8.69 -6.39
N TYR A 130 -3.05 9.11 -5.77
CA TYR A 130 -2.84 10.35 -5.03
C TYR A 130 -3.65 10.52 -3.74
N ASP A 131 -4.05 9.42 -3.10
CA ASP A 131 -4.68 9.46 -1.77
C ASP A 131 -3.69 9.21 -0.61
N GLY A 132 -2.43 8.89 -0.95
CA GLY A 132 -1.33 8.65 -0.04
C GLY A 132 -1.35 7.27 0.61
N ARG A 133 -2.14 6.33 0.08
CA ARG A 133 -2.20 4.94 0.50
C ARG A 133 -1.79 4.04 -0.66
N ASP A 134 -1.01 3.02 -0.34
CA ASP A 134 -0.70 1.91 -1.24
C ASP A 134 -1.82 0.88 -1.04
N GLN A 135 -2.80 0.84 -1.96
CA GLN A 135 -3.91 -0.11 -1.82
C GLN A 135 -3.52 -1.49 -2.36
N ASP A 136 -2.64 -1.56 -3.35
CA ASP A 136 -2.26 -2.83 -3.96
C ASP A 136 -1.10 -3.55 -3.26
N CYS A 137 -0.52 -2.92 -2.22
CA CYS A 137 0.57 -3.41 -1.40
C CYS A 137 1.83 -3.79 -2.19
N MET A 138 2.00 -3.27 -3.42
CA MET A 138 3.16 -3.57 -4.24
C MET A 138 4.31 -2.58 -4.03
N GLY A 139 4.17 -1.62 -3.12
CA GLY A 139 5.15 -0.55 -2.94
C GLY A 139 5.29 0.32 -4.20
N GLY A 140 4.24 0.33 -5.03
CA GLY A 140 4.14 1.21 -6.20
C GLY A 140 4.11 2.67 -5.76
N ASP A 141 4.66 3.55 -6.59
CA ASP A 141 4.51 4.97 -6.34
C ASP A 141 3.05 5.35 -6.70
N ASP A 142 2.21 5.62 -5.70
CA ASP A 142 0.85 6.24 -5.76
C ASP A 142 0.78 7.54 -6.60
N PHE A 143 1.93 7.97 -7.14
CA PHE A 143 2.11 9.16 -7.95
C PHE A 143 2.40 8.86 -9.43
N ASP A 144 2.36 7.61 -9.89
CA ASP A 144 2.55 7.20 -11.31
C ASP A 144 1.30 6.44 -11.80
N ALA A 145 0.27 7.20 -12.18
CA ALA A 145 -1.05 6.64 -12.46
C ALA A 145 -1.20 5.94 -13.82
N ASP A 146 -0.25 6.12 -14.73
CA ASP A 146 -0.24 5.43 -16.02
C ASP A 146 0.87 4.36 -16.15
N GLY A 147 1.78 4.28 -15.18
CA GLY A 147 2.73 3.20 -15.00
C GLY A 147 3.92 3.26 -15.96
N ASP A 148 4.33 4.45 -16.38
CA ASP A 148 5.49 4.65 -17.26
C ASP A 148 6.82 4.85 -16.52
N GLY A 149 6.76 4.89 -15.17
CA GLY A 149 7.89 5.02 -14.28
C GLY A 149 8.24 6.46 -13.92
N TYR A 150 7.40 7.44 -14.28
CA TYR A 150 7.61 8.84 -13.96
C TYR A 150 6.45 9.41 -13.15
N ALA A 151 6.73 9.88 -11.92
CA ALA A 151 5.70 10.46 -11.08
C ALA A 151 5.12 11.79 -11.63
N SER A 152 3.82 11.95 -11.42
CA SER A 152 3.01 13.14 -11.70
C SER A 152 3.65 14.43 -11.22
N ARG A 153 3.91 15.34 -12.17
CA ARG A 153 4.37 16.70 -11.88
C ARG A 153 3.28 17.56 -11.23
N VAL A 154 2.00 17.22 -11.44
CA VAL A 154 0.87 18.01 -10.93
C VAL A 154 0.63 17.70 -9.46
N GLU A 155 0.62 16.43 -9.11
CA GLU A 155 0.22 15.97 -7.78
C GLU A 155 1.41 15.88 -6.81
N LEU A 156 2.64 15.64 -7.31
CA LEU A 156 3.85 15.57 -6.49
C LEU A 156 4.84 16.70 -6.79
N PRO A 157 5.19 17.55 -5.80
CA PRO A 157 6.28 18.51 -5.94
C PRO A 157 7.62 17.81 -6.22
N GLY A 158 8.07 17.87 -7.48
CA GLY A 158 9.30 17.20 -7.93
C GLY A 158 9.06 16.05 -8.92
N GLY A 159 7.80 15.65 -9.14
CA GLY A 159 7.41 14.80 -10.25
C GLY A 159 7.74 15.44 -11.60
N THR A 160 7.99 14.61 -12.59
CA THR A 160 8.51 15.02 -13.90
C THR A 160 7.53 14.73 -15.03
N ASP A 161 6.53 13.90 -14.81
CA ASP A 161 5.53 13.61 -15.82
C ASP A 161 4.47 14.73 -15.93
N CYS A 162 4.29 15.22 -17.15
CA CYS A 162 3.37 16.29 -17.48
C CYS A 162 1.95 15.81 -17.78
N ASN A 163 1.71 14.50 -17.96
CA ASN A 163 0.37 13.94 -18.14
C ASN A 163 0.25 12.49 -17.63
N ASP A 164 -0.03 12.38 -16.34
CA ASP A 164 0.02 11.13 -15.55
C ASP A 164 -1.22 10.24 -15.77
N ARG A 165 -1.73 10.25 -16.98
CA ARG A 165 -2.88 9.45 -17.44
C ARG A 165 -2.61 8.87 -18.82
N ASP A 166 -1.41 9.06 -19.34
CA ASP A 166 -0.99 8.67 -20.66
C ASP A 166 0.51 8.31 -20.62
N ALA A 167 0.78 7.03 -20.42
CA ALA A 167 2.13 6.43 -20.37
C ALA A 167 3.00 6.66 -21.63
N SER A 168 2.49 7.35 -22.65
CA SER A 168 3.24 7.80 -23.83
C SER A 168 3.70 9.26 -23.75
N VAL A 169 3.43 9.94 -22.63
CA VAL A 169 3.80 11.31 -22.31
C VAL A 169 4.61 11.25 -21.02
N HIS A 170 5.92 11.44 -21.11
CA HIS A 170 6.84 11.41 -19.98
C HIS A 170 8.19 11.99 -20.37
N PRO A 171 9.07 12.32 -19.41
CA PRO A 171 10.44 12.75 -19.70
C PRO A 171 11.17 11.84 -20.69
N GLY A 172 11.64 12.43 -21.78
CA GLY A 172 12.40 11.73 -22.82
C GLY A 172 11.58 10.83 -23.75
N ALA A 173 10.25 10.89 -23.72
CA ALA A 173 9.40 10.27 -24.76
C ALA A 173 9.73 10.83 -26.17
N GLU A 174 9.42 10.07 -27.22
CA GLU A 174 9.57 10.56 -28.58
C GLU A 174 8.44 11.55 -28.95
N GLU A 175 8.82 12.69 -29.50
CA GLU A 175 7.89 13.68 -30.01
C GLU A 175 7.23 13.22 -31.31
N ASP A 176 5.97 13.62 -31.51
CA ASP A 176 5.27 13.48 -32.78
C ASP A 176 4.75 14.84 -33.26
N LEU A 177 4.03 14.86 -34.39
CA LEU A 177 3.45 16.09 -34.92
C LEU A 177 2.16 16.51 -34.19
N SER A 178 1.82 15.89 -33.06
CA SER A 178 0.67 16.30 -32.25
C SER A 178 0.99 17.59 -31.49
N PRO A 179 -0.04 18.34 -31.05
CA PRO A 179 0.16 19.53 -30.24
C PRO A 179 0.36 19.21 -28.75
N ILE A 180 0.85 18.02 -28.43
CA ILE A 180 1.11 17.54 -27.06
C ILE A 180 2.63 17.54 -26.88
N ASP A 181 3.12 18.12 -25.78
CA ASP A 181 4.51 18.00 -25.33
C ASP A 181 4.62 16.60 -24.73
N ARG A 182 5.19 15.65 -25.49
CA ARG A 182 5.26 14.25 -25.07
C ARG A 182 6.42 14.02 -24.13
N ASN A 183 7.52 14.73 -24.32
CA ASN A 183 8.76 14.51 -23.61
C ASN A 183 8.89 15.36 -22.33
N CYS A 184 7.87 16.18 -22.03
CA CYS A 184 7.73 17.02 -20.85
C CYS A 184 8.87 18.04 -20.64
N ASP A 185 9.59 18.44 -21.70
CA ASP A 185 10.69 19.40 -21.63
C ASP A 185 10.21 20.87 -21.67
N GLY A 186 8.90 21.08 -21.83
CA GLY A 186 8.25 22.38 -21.85
C GLY A 186 8.17 23.00 -23.24
N TRP A 187 8.57 22.28 -24.29
CA TRP A 187 8.47 22.71 -25.67
C TRP A 187 7.55 21.78 -26.45
N LEU A 188 6.58 22.37 -27.13
CA LEU A 188 5.96 21.66 -28.24
C LEU A 188 7.03 21.56 -29.32
N ASP A 189 7.58 20.37 -29.52
CA ASP A 189 8.53 20.06 -30.58
C ASP A 189 7.81 19.29 -31.69
N PRO A 190 6.83 19.88 -32.42
CA PRO A 190 6.12 19.22 -33.50
C PRO A 190 7.02 19.18 -34.73
N ASP A 191 8.20 18.55 -34.65
CA ASP A 191 9.23 18.41 -35.68
C ASP A 191 9.05 19.38 -36.83
N ASN A 192 9.09 20.68 -36.53
CA ASN A 192 8.91 21.68 -37.57
C ASN A 192 10.27 21.91 -38.20
N THR A 193 10.69 20.87 -38.89
CA THR A 193 11.62 20.89 -40.00
C THR A 193 11.24 21.92 -41.08
N LEU A 194 10.19 22.75 -40.96
CA LEU A 194 10.03 24.02 -41.69
C LEU A 194 10.79 25.23 -41.11
N LEU A 195 11.54 25.10 -40.02
CA LEU A 195 12.68 26.00 -39.77
C LEU A 195 13.99 25.50 -40.40
N ALA A 196 14.01 24.32 -41.04
CA ALA A 196 15.13 23.89 -41.90
C ALA A 196 15.22 24.68 -43.22
N ARG A 197 14.39 25.72 -43.42
CA ARG A 197 14.61 26.80 -44.43
C ARG A 197 14.41 28.21 -43.88
N GLY A 198 14.62 28.43 -42.58
CA GLY A 198 14.44 29.76 -41.98
C GLY A 198 15.11 29.99 -40.64
N GLY A 199 16.05 29.13 -40.22
CA GLY A 199 16.90 29.40 -39.07
C GLY A 199 17.60 30.75 -39.23
N CYS A 200 17.58 31.56 -38.17
CA CYS A 200 18.33 32.81 -38.08
C CYS A 200 19.82 32.50 -38.32
N ASP A 201 20.28 32.71 -39.55
CA ASP A 201 21.69 32.59 -39.88
C ASP A 201 22.44 33.75 -39.22
N CYS A 202 23.28 33.43 -38.23
CA CYS A 202 24.19 34.40 -37.62
C CYS A 202 25.31 34.85 -38.58
N ARG A 203 25.29 34.48 -39.87
CA ARG A 203 26.25 34.95 -40.89
C ARG A 203 25.80 36.16 -41.70
N THR A 204 24.57 36.64 -41.58
CA THR A 204 24.19 37.92 -42.20
C THR A 204 24.07 39.00 -41.15
N GLY A 205 25.20 39.61 -40.81
CA GLY A 205 25.22 40.92 -40.16
C GLY A 205 24.47 41.98 -41.00
N PRO A 206 24.05 43.09 -40.39
CA PRO A 206 23.21 44.10 -41.05
C PRO A 206 23.87 44.62 -42.33
N PRO A 207 23.10 44.91 -43.40
CA PRO A 207 23.67 45.36 -44.67
C PRO A 207 24.42 46.69 -44.47
N GLY A 208 25.74 46.62 -44.59
CA GLY A 208 26.61 47.79 -44.62
C GLY A 208 26.41 48.63 -45.90
N PRO A 209 26.85 49.91 -45.90
CA PRO A 209 26.52 50.85 -46.97
C PRO A 209 27.26 50.51 -48.27
N ILE A 210 26.50 50.32 -49.34
CA ILE A 210 27.01 50.10 -50.70
C ILE A 210 27.61 51.39 -51.27
N LEU A 211 28.94 51.49 -51.19
CA LEU A 211 29.77 52.47 -51.88
C LEU A 211 30.26 51.88 -53.21
N GLY A 212 29.69 52.38 -54.32
CA GLY A 212 30.48 52.75 -55.50
C GLY A 212 30.61 51.77 -56.68
N TRP A 213 30.38 52.36 -57.87
CA TRP A 213 30.95 52.06 -59.20
C TRP A 213 30.17 51.12 -60.14
N VAL A 214 29.30 51.72 -60.96
CA VAL A 214 29.34 51.47 -62.42
C VAL A 214 29.21 52.80 -63.16
N LEU A 215 30.24 53.07 -63.95
CA LEU A 215 30.47 54.23 -64.80
C LEU A 215 29.66 54.06 -66.10
N VAL A 216 28.72 54.95 -66.40
CA VAL A 216 28.12 55.06 -67.74
C VAL A 216 28.10 56.52 -68.17
N CYS A 217 29.04 56.87 -69.04
CA CYS A 217 29.07 58.13 -69.78
C CYS A 217 28.16 58.03 -71.02
N ALA A 218 27.14 58.87 -71.16
CA ALA A 218 26.58 59.25 -72.46
C ALA A 218 25.75 60.55 -72.38
N LEU A 219 26.37 61.65 -72.82
CA LEU A 219 25.87 62.66 -73.76
C LEU A 219 24.43 63.19 -73.60
N ILE A 220 24.29 64.47 -73.21
CA ILE A 220 23.66 65.56 -74.00
C ILE A 220 23.86 66.87 -73.20
N GLY A 221 24.59 67.82 -73.77
CA GLY A 221 24.85 69.11 -73.12
C GLY A 221 25.58 70.10 -74.04
N LEU A 222 25.22 70.13 -75.33
CA LEU A 222 25.62 71.23 -76.21
C LEU A 222 24.56 72.32 -76.17
N ARG A 223 24.85 73.44 -75.50
CA ARG A 223 24.68 74.75 -76.18
C ARG A 223 25.64 75.80 -75.61
N ARG A 224 26.47 76.29 -76.53
CA ARG A 224 27.56 77.24 -76.39
C ARG A 224 27.08 78.69 -76.21
N ARG A 225 27.92 79.45 -75.47
CA ARG A 225 28.46 80.83 -75.69
C ARG A 225 27.45 81.98 -75.88
N SER A 226 27.70 83.18 -75.36
CA SER A 226 28.77 84.13 -75.75
C SER A 226 28.60 85.42 -74.93
N PRO A 227 29.33 86.51 -75.21
CA PRO A 227 30.78 86.75 -75.20
C PRO A 227 31.24 87.59 -74.00
#